data_AF-A0A847DGS7-F1
#
_entry.id   AF-A0A847DGS7-F1
#
_cell.length_a   1.000
_cell.length_b   1.000
_cell.length_c   1.000
_cell.angle_alpha   90.00
_cell.angle_beta   90.00
_cell.angle_gamma   90.00
#
_symmetry.space_group_name_H-M   'P 1'
#
loop_
_entity.id
_entity.type
_entity.pdbx_description
1 polymer ?
#
loop_
_entity_poly.entity_id
_entity_poly.type
_entity_poly.pdbx_seq_one_letter_code
_entity_poly.pdbx_strand_id
1 'polypeptide(L)'
;MPPTQARVDEMMKGTDLAPDHVVVKIISRMGKATIEKIAVNSVMAGALPTHMPVLIAAVEAVTDPGTRFDTFEVSTGSWAPLLIINGPIRNAININCGSGMMSPWEPLHVAFGYKKESSTVTVMFPNRYTQTIPAQTTAQGVAEALAGMNPGALSIMLVIPDHANVYSKEGWSKKSKGIYHSGCSGG
;
A
#
# COMPACT_ATOMS: atom_id res chain seq x y z
N MET A 1 14.09 0.75 -18.79
CA MET A 1 14.19 1.35 -20.15
C MET A 1 14.87 2.71 -20.06
N PRO A 2 15.73 3.16 -20.99
CA PRO A 2 16.37 4.48 -20.88
C PRO A 2 15.33 5.63 -20.84
N PRO A 3 15.51 6.67 -20.00
CA PRO A 3 14.54 7.74 -19.83
C PRO A 3 14.88 8.86 -20.83
N THR A 4 14.65 8.60 -22.11
CA THR A 4 14.86 9.61 -23.15
C THR A 4 13.89 10.77 -22.95
N GLN A 5 14.27 11.97 -23.35
CA GLN A 5 13.43 13.17 -23.18
C GLN A 5 12.00 12.93 -23.72
N ALA A 6 11.87 12.39 -24.94
CA ALA A 6 10.57 12.08 -25.53
C ALA A 6 9.70 11.12 -24.68
N ARG A 7 10.31 10.16 -23.96
CA ARG A 7 9.57 9.26 -23.07
C ARG A 7 9.17 9.94 -21.76
N VAL A 8 10.04 10.82 -21.26
CA VAL A 8 9.71 11.65 -20.08
C VAL A 8 8.58 12.59 -20.41
N ASP A 9 8.63 13.27 -21.56
CA ASP A 9 7.56 14.16 -22.03
C ASP A 9 6.22 13.41 -22.21
N GLU A 10 6.26 12.18 -22.72
CA GLU A 10 5.08 11.31 -22.80
C GLU A 10 4.56 10.94 -21.40
N MET A 11 5.45 10.55 -20.48
CA MET A 11 5.10 10.21 -19.10
C MET A 11 4.44 11.40 -18.37
N MET A 12 4.93 12.61 -18.63
CA MET A 12 4.41 13.85 -18.05
C MET A 12 2.94 14.13 -18.43
N LYS A 13 2.42 13.56 -19.52
CA LYS A 13 0.98 13.65 -19.87
C LYS A 13 0.06 12.96 -18.86
N GLY A 14 0.61 12.15 -17.95
CA GLY A 14 -0.12 11.48 -16.89
C GLY A 14 -0.51 12.37 -15.70
N THR A 15 -0.11 13.65 -15.70
CA THR A 15 -0.38 14.59 -14.61
C THR A 15 -0.54 16.01 -15.13
N ASP A 16 -1.33 16.81 -14.42
CA ASP A 16 -1.49 18.24 -14.70
C ASP A 16 -0.48 19.11 -13.93
N LEU A 17 0.38 18.50 -13.10
CA LEU A 17 1.35 19.21 -12.28
C LEU A 17 2.59 19.63 -13.09
N ALA A 18 3.14 20.80 -12.75
CA ALA A 18 4.32 21.33 -13.40
C ALA A 18 5.57 20.43 -13.18
N PRO A 19 6.50 20.33 -14.14
CA PRO A 19 7.69 19.48 -14.02
C PRO A 19 8.55 19.77 -12.79
N ASP A 20 8.66 21.04 -12.42
CA ASP A 20 9.44 21.54 -11.29
C ASP A 20 8.66 21.53 -9.96
N HIS A 21 7.38 21.19 -9.99
CA HIS A 21 6.56 21.03 -8.79
C HIS A 21 7.21 20.00 -7.86
N VAL A 22 7.54 20.44 -6.64
CA VAL A 22 8.17 19.60 -5.63
C VAL A 22 7.07 18.93 -4.83
N VAL A 23 6.93 17.62 -5.02
CA VAL A 23 6.01 16.79 -4.25
C VAL A 23 6.47 16.70 -2.79
N VAL A 24 7.75 16.40 -2.59
CA VAL A 24 8.35 16.31 -1.25
C VAL A 24 9.85 16.57 -1.26
N LYS A 25 10.39 16.94 -0.10
CA LYS A 25 11.83 16.94 0.17
C LYS A 25 12.18 15.67 0.92
N ILE A 26 12.95 14.80 0.28
CA ILE A 26 13.47 13.57 0.89
C ILE A 26 14.66 13.96 1.77
N ILE A 27 14.62 13.53 3.03
CA ILE A 27 15.57 13.93 4.07
C ILE A 27 16.98 13.47 3.70
N SER A 28 17.12 12.27 3.14
CA SER A 28 18.36 11.84 2.51
C SER A 28 18.84 12.82 1.43
N ARG A 29 19.97 13.48 1.71
CA ARG A 29 20.61 14.52 0.88
C ARG A 29 19.75 15.75 0.61
N MET A 30 18.66 15.96 1.35
CA MET A 30 17.71 17.06 1.13
C MET A 30 17.22 17.13 -0.33
N GLY A 31 17.09 15.96 -0.97
CA GLY A 31 16.73 15.84 -2.37
C GLY A 31 15.27 16.23 -2.61
N LYS A 32 15.02 17.09 -3.60
CA LYS A 32 13.66 17.42 -4.04
C LYS A 32 13.13 16.31 -4.95
N ALA A 33 12.05 15.64 -4.59
CA ALA A 33 11.27 14.79 -5.47
C ALA A 33 10.33 15.68 -6.29
N THR A 34 10.75 16.05 -7.48
CA THR A 34 9.93 16.82 -8.43
C THR A 34 9.12 15.87 -9.31
N ILE A 35 8.05 16.37 -9.93
CA ILE A 35 7.25 15.59 -10.89
C ILE A 35 8.13 15.05 -12.02
N GLU A 36 9.04 15.85 -12.56
CA GLU A 36 9.96 15.40 -13.61
C GLU A 36 10.85 14.24 -13.13
N LYS A 37 11.38 14.28 -11.91
CA LYS A 37 12.19 13.19 -11.36
C LYS A 37 11.36 11.93 -11.12
N ILE A 38 10.11 12.07 -10.69
CA ILE A 38 9.19 10.95 -10.57
C ILE A 38 8.94 10.36 -11.96
N ALA A 39 8.68 11.17 -12.98
CA ALA A 39 8.47 10.72 -14.35
C ALA A 39 9.70 10.00 -14.93
N VAL A 40 10.91 10.55 -14.75
CA VAL A 40 12.17 9.92 -15.16
C VAL A 40 12.32 8.52 -14.56
N ASN A 41 12.14 8.39 -13.23
CA ASN A 41 12.22 7.09 -12.56
C ASN A 41 11.12 6.13 -13.01
N SER A 42 9.93 6.65 -13.30
CA SER A 42 8.79 5.87 -13.76
C SER A 42 9.01 5.30 -15.16
N VAL A 43 9.61 6.08 -16.07
CA VAL A 43 10.03 5.60 -17.40
C VAL A 43 11.09 4.51 -17.27
N MET A 44 12.06 4.68 -16.36
CA MET A 44 13.08 3.66 -16.09
C MET A 44 12.45 2.33 -15.66
N ALA A 45 11.43 2.40 -14.80
CA ALA A 45 10.63 1.28 -14.31
C ALA A 45 9.64 0.71 -15.35
N GLY A 46 9.44 1.41 -16.48
CA GLY A 46 8.52 1.00 -17.53
C GLY A 46 7.04 1.21 -17.21
N ALA A 47 6.75 2.18 -16.34
CA ALA A 47 5.38 2.60 -16.08
C ALA A 47 4.78 3.36 -17.28
N LEU A 48 3.45 3.41 -17.31
CA LEU A 48 2.66 4.17 -18.28
C LEU A 48 2.26 5.52 -17.69
N PRO A 49 1.97 6.53 -18.52
CA PRO A 49 1.49 7.84 -18.05
C PRO A 49 0.26 7.72 -17.14
N THR A 50 -0.64 6.77 -17.42
CA THR A 50 -1.83 6.50 -16.59
C THR A 50 -1.50 6.12 -15.15
N HIS A 51 -0.28 5.65 -14.86
CA HIS A 51 0.17 5.31 -13.51
C HIS A 51 0.60 6.54 -12.70
N MET A 52 0.85 7.69 -13.33
CA MET A 52 1.40 8.89 -12.67
C MET A 52 0.62 9.32 -11.41
N PRO A 53 -0.72 9.38 -11.41
CA PRO A 53 -1.45 9.81 -10.20
C PRO A 53 -1.18 8.89 -9.00
N VAL A 54 -1.05 7.58 -9.23
CA VAL A 54 -0.73 6.61 -8.18
C VAL A 54 0.73 6.72 -7.74
N LEU A 55 1.66 6.94 -8.68
CA LEU A 55 3.08 7.07 -8.37
C LEU A 55 3.37 8.34 -7.57
N ILE A 56 2.72 9.46 -7.91
CA ILE A 56 2.78 10.70 -7.14
C ILE A 56 2.23 10.46 -5.73
N ALA A 57 1.01 9.91 -5.62
CA ALA A 57 0.40 9.61 -4.33
C ALA A 57 1.22 8.63 -3.48
N ALA A 58 1.91 7.66 -4.11
CA ALA A 58 2.80 6.73 -3.41
C ALA A 58 4.04 7.44 -2.88
N VAL A 59 4.64 8.37 -3.63
CA VAL A 59 5.78 9.18 -3.15
C VAL A 59 5.36 10.07 -1.99
N GLU A 60 4.19 10.72 -2.08
CA GLU A 60 3.61 11.51 -0.98
C GLU A 60 3.39 10.63 0.25
N ALA A 61 2.71 9.50 0.08
CA ALA A 61 2.35 8.63 1.19
C ALA A 61 3.58 7.95 1.84
N VAL A 62 4.61 7.59 1.07
CA VAL A 62 5.87 7.05 1.61
C VAL A 62 6.57 8.09 2.49
N THR A 63 6.45 9.36 2.16
CA THR A 63 7.15 10.45 2.86
C THR A 63 6.30 11.19 3.90
N ASP A 64 5.08 10.71 4.16
CA ASP A 64 4.27 11.18 5.26
C ASP A 64 5.01 10.98 6.60
N PRO A 65 5.08 11.98 7.50
CA PRO A 65 5.82 11.86 8.76
C PRO A 65 5.40 10.67 9.63
N GLY A 66 4.14 10.22 9.51
CA GLY A 66 3.62 9.05 10.21
C GLY A 66 4.22 7.73 9.75
N THR A 67 4.83 7.67 8.56
CA THR A 67 5.53 6.47 8.07
C THR A 67 6.95 6.34 8.59
N ARG A 68 7.52 7.36 9.24
CA ARG A 68 8.90 7.34 9.76
C ARG A 68 9.96 6.95 8.70
N PHE A 69 9.73 7.33 7.45
CA PHE A 69 10.64 7.02 6.34
C PHE A 69 12.06 7.55 6.56
N ASP A 70 12.21 8.65 7.29
CA ASP A 70 13.48 9.21 7.78
C ASP A 70 14.33 8.21 8.56
N THR A 71 13.68 7.31 9.30
CA THR A 71 14.34 6.29 10.11
C THR A 71 14.60 5.02 9.28
N PHE A 72 13.66 4.65 8.40
CA PHE A 72 13.75 3.42 7.62
C PHE A 72 14.77 3.49 6.48
N GLU A 73 14.91 4.63 5.81
CA GLU A 73 15.80 4.76 4.65
C GLU A 73 17.31 4.70 5.00
N VAL A 74 17.67 5.05 6.25
CA VAL A 74 19.06 5.03 6.75
C VAL A 74 19.39 3.75 7.54
N SER A 75 18.43 2.83 7.67
CA SER A 75 18.61 1.57 8.37
C SER A 75 19.30 0.54 7.48
N THR A 76 20.13 -0.32 8.08
CA THR A 76 20.67 -1.53 7.41
C THR A 76 19.69 -2.71 7.42
N GLY A 77 18.48 -2.53 7.98
CA GLY A 77 17.42 -3.52 7.94
C GLY A 77 16.82 -3.69 6.55
N SER A 78 16.20 -4.85 6.30
CA SER A 78 15.48 -5.13 5.06
C SER A 78 14.08 -4.49 5.11
N TRP A 79 13.96 -3.26 4.63
CA TRP A 79 12.70 -2.53 4.56
C TRP A 79 12.21 -2.46 3.12
N ALA A 80 11.04 -3.01 2.83
CA ALA A 80 10.36 -2.87 1.55
C ALA A 80 8.97 -2.28 1.79
N PRO A 81 8.65 -1.09 1.23
CA PRO A 81 7.32 -0.53 1.38
C PRO A 81 6.29 -1.44 0.71
N LEU A 82 5.26 -1.82 1.45
CA LEU A 82 4.05 -2.40 0.93
C LEU A 82 3.08 -1.28 0.58
N LEU A 83 2.69 -1.20 -0.69
CA LEU A 83 1.68 -0.27 -1.18
C LEU A 83 0.36 -1.02 -1.40
N ILE A 84 -0.72 -0.55 -0.76
CA ILE A 84 -2.08 -1.03 -1.01
C ILE A 84 -2.85 0.08 -1.72
N ILE A 85 -3.36 -0.21 -2.91
CA ILE A 85 -4.10 0.75 -3.75
C ILE A 85 -5.58 0.44 -3.66
N ASN A 86 -6.36 1.39 -3.15
CA ASN A 86 -7.80 1.28 -2.99
C ASN A 86 -8.54 2.22 -3.94
N GLY A 87 -9.81 1.89 -4.24
CA GLY A 87 -10.71 2.74 -5.05
C GLY A 87 -10.66 2.50 -6.58
N PRO A 88 -11.45 3.26 -7.36
CA PRO A 88 -11.68 3.02 -8.80
C PRO A 88 -10.42 3.08 -9.67
N ILE A 89 -9.39 3.82 -9.25
CA ILE A 89 -8.15 3.97 -10.02
C ILE A 89 -7.50 2.63 -10.37
N ARG A 90 -7.63 1.61 -9.51
CA ARG A 90 -7.08 0.25 -9.77
C ARG A 90 -7.59 -0.34 -11.09
N ASN A 91 -8.84 -0.04 -11.45
CA ASN A 91 -9.43 -0.49 -12.71
C ASN A 91 -8.89 0.34 -13.89
N ALA A 92 -8.74 1.65 -13.70
CA ALA A 92 -8.24 2.57 -14.72
C ALA A 92 -6.79 2.27 -15.11
N ILE A 93 -5.98 1.80 -14.17
CA ILE A 93 -4.58 1.40 -14.41
C ILE A 93 -4.38 -0.11 -14.54
N ASN A 94 -5.48 -0.86 -14.69
CA ASN A 94 -5.49 -2.31 -14.87
C ASN A 94 -4.58 -3.07 -13.87
N ILE A 95 -4.61 -2.65 -12.60
CA ILE A 95 -4.00 -3.43 -11.53
C ILE A 95 -4.77 -4.74 -11.44
N ASN A 96 -4.05 -5.85 -11.54
CA ASN A 96 -4.63 -7.17 -11.38
C ASN A 96 -5.31 -7.28 -10.01
N CYS A 97 -6.63 -7.42 -10.03
CA CYS A 97 -7.45 -7.39 -8.84
C CYS A 97 -8.62 -8.38 -9.05
N GLY A 98 -8.30 -9.67 -8.89
CA GLY A 98 -9.11 -10.80 -9.36
C GLY A 98 -10.09 -11.40 -8.35
N SER A 99 -10.45 -12.67 -8.58
CA SER A 99 -11.45 -13.42 -7.80
C SER A 99 -11.13 -13.44 -6.30
N GLY A 100 -12.18 -13.41 -5.48
CA GLY A 100 -12.06 -13.33 -4.03
C GLY A 100 -11.64 -11.95 -3.54
N MET A 101 -11.97 -10.85 -4.24
CA MET A 101 -11.63 -9.48 -3.78
C MET A 101 -12.74 -8.81 -2.95
N MET A 102 -13.98 -9.31 -3.02
CA MET A 102 -15.08 -8.77 -2.22
C MET A 102 -14.94 -9.24 -0.78
N SER A 103 -14.24 -8.45 0.04
CA SER A 103 -14.23 -8.61 1.48
C SER A 103 -15.62 -8.25 2.04
N PRO A 104 -16.13 -9.03 3.01
CA PRO A 104 -17.35 -8.66 3.74
C PRO A 104 -17.10 -7.50 4.71
N TRP A 105 -15.84 -7.13 4.93
CA TRP A 105 -15.46 -6.06 5.82
C TRP A 105 -15.36 -4.74 5.09
N GLU A 106 -15.56 -3.66 5.86
CA GLU A 106 -15.37 -2.31 5.38
C GLU A 106 -13.97 -2.12 4.76
N PRO A 107 -13.87 -1.49 3.57
CA PRO A 107 -12.60 -1.18 2.93
C PRO A 107 -11.68 -0.37 3.84
N LEU A 108 -10.38 -0.63 3.74
CA LEU A 108 -9.36 -0.02 4.60
C LEU A 108 -9.44 1.51 4.63
N HIS A 109 -9.59 2.13 3.47
CA HIS A 109 -9.63 3.59 3.37
C HIS A 109 -10.89 4.19 4.00
N VAL A 110 -12.03 3.47 3.97
CA VAL A 110 -13.26 3.93 4.62
C VAL A 110 -13.11 3.89 6.14
N ALA A 111 -12.46 2.84 6.67
CA ALA A 111 -12.14 2.77 8.10
C ALA A 111 -11.20 3.91 8.56
N PHE A 112 -10.42 4.48 7.64
CA PHE A 112 -9.60 5.69 7.87
C PHE A 112 -10.33 7.01 7.61
N GLY A 113 -11.63 6.98 7.31
CA GLY A 113 -12.48 8.17 7.13
C GLY A 113 -12.59 8.68 5.69
N TYR A 114 -12.01 8.00 4.71
CA TYR A 114 -12.17 8.36 3.29
C TYR A 114 -13.52 7.88 2.73
N LYS A 115 -14.01 8.53 1.68
CA LYS A 115 -15.24 8.09 0.99
C LYS A 115 -14.99 6.76 0.29
N LYS A 116 -16.00 5.91 0.17
CA LYS A 116 -15.87 4.58 -0.45
C LYS A 116 -15.40 4.65 -1.91
N GLU A 117 -15.79 5.71 -2.60
CA GLU A 117 -15.47 5.99 -4.00
C GLU A 117 -14.10 6.65 -4.18
N SER A 118 -13.46 7.09 -3.08
CA SER A 118 -12.13 7.69 -3.12
C SER A 118 -11.08 6.65 -3.52
N SER A 119 -10.13 7.11 -4.34
CA SER A 119 -8.89 6.38 -4.56
C SER A 119 -7.85 6.78 -3.53
N THR A 120 -7.20 5.80 -2.91
CA THR A 120 -6.19 6.03 -1.89
C THR A 120 -5.03 5.05 -2.04
N VAL A 121 -3.85 5.46 -1.59
CA VAL A 121 -2.69 4.60 -1.42
C VAL A 121 -2.40 4.49 0.07
N THR A 122 -2.25 3.27 0.58
CA THR A 122 -1.79 3.02 1.94
C THR A 122 -0.38 2.45 1.88
N VAL A 123 0.51 2.99 2.71
CA VAL A 123 1.91 2.55 2.81
C VAL A 123 2.13 1.89 4.16
N MET A 124 2.79 0.74 4.14
CA MET A 124 3.23 0.03 5.34
C MET A 124 4.65 -0.47 5.16
N PHE A 125 5.41 -0.60 6.24
CA PHE A 125 6.78 -1.11 6.23
C PHE A 125 6.88 -2.43 7.04
N PRO A 126 6.31 -3.54 6.54
CA PRO A 126 6.43 -4.82 7.24
C PRO A 126 7.84 -5.39 7.10
N ASN A 127 8.38 -5.95 8.19
CA ASN A 127 9.67 -6.66 8.15
C ASN A 127 9.52 -8.13 7.78
N ARG A 128 8.31 -8.67 7.94
CA ARG A 128 8.04 -10.08 7.73
C ARG A 128 6.74 -10.28 6.95
N TYR A 129 6.84 -11.11 5.92
CA TYR A 129 5.71 -11.70 5.22
C TYR A 129 5.78 -13.22 5.43
N THR A 130 4.79 -13.76 6.14
CA THR A 130 4.69 -15.20 6.39
C THR A 130 3.30 -15.64 5.95
N GLN A 131 3.27 -16.59 5.02
CA GLN A 131 2.04 -17.20 4.54
C GLN A 131 1.83 -18.52 5.25
N THR A 132 0.61 -18.73 5.76
CA THR A 132 0.18 -20.00 6.37
C THR A 132 -1.04 -20.53 5.65
N ILE A 133 -1.18 -21.86 5.63
CA ILE A 133 -2.35 -22.55 5.10
C ILE A 133 -3.06 -23.18 6.31
N PRO A 134 -4.27 -22.71 6.68
CA PRO A 134 -5.02 -23.29 7.77
C PRO A 134 -5.34 -24.77 7.54
N ALA A 135 -5.22 -25.59 8.58
CA ALA A 135 -5.59 -27.00 8.54
C ALA A 135 -7.13 -27.20 8.49
N GLN A 136 -7.88 -26.18 8.89
CA GLN A 136 -9.34 -26.18 8.90
C GLN A 136 -9.86 -24.89 8.26
N THR A 137 -11.06 -24.96 7.69
CA THR A 137 -11.74 -23.84 7.02
C THR A 137 -12.74 -23.12 7.92
N THR A 138 -12.70 -23.36 9.24
CA THR A 138 -13.53 -22.67 10.25
C THR A 138 -12.88 -21.37 10.69
N ALA A 139 -13.65 -20.41 11.21
CA ALA A 139 -13.10 -19.14 11.71
C ALA A 139 -12.04 -19.38 12.79
N GLN A 140 -12.32 -20.32 13.71
CA GLN A 140 -11.40 -20.72 14.77
C GLN A 140 -10.12 -21.34 14.19
N GLY A 141 -10.22 -22.27 13.25
CA GLY A 141 -9.05 -22.92 12.65
C GLY A 141 -8.16 -21.97 11.84
N VAL A 142 -8.76 -21.01 11.13
CA VAL A 142 -8.01 -19.93 10.47
C VAL A 142 -7.31 -19.05 11.51
N ALA A 143 -7.98 -18.72 12.62
CA ALA A 143 -7.39 -17.91 13.68
C ALA A 143 -6.22 -18.62 14.38
N GLU A 144 -6.36 -19.92 14.63
CA GLU A 144 -5.29 -20.76 15.20
C GLU A 144 -4.09 -20.85 14.27
N ALA A 145 -4.31 -21.01 12.97
CA ALA A 145 -3.23 -21.01 11.99
C ALA A 145 -2.48 -19.67 11.96
N LEU A 146 -3.19 -18.55 12.06
CA LEU A 146 -2.59 -17.22 12.13
C LEU A 146 -1.82 -17.01 13.45
N ALA A 147 -2.38 -17.45 14.58
CA ALA A 147 -1.72 -17.37 15.88
C ALA A 147 -0.44 -18.23 15.94
N GLY A 148 -0.50 -19.43 15.34
CA GLY A 148 0.63 -20.36 15.25
C GLY A 148 1.80 -19.85 14.41
N MET A 149 1.61 -18.83 13.57
CA MET A 149 2.72 -18.16 12.87
C MET A 149 3.66 -17.44 13.84
N ASN A 150 3.23 -17.19 15.08
CA ASN A 150 3.96 -16.40 16.07
C ASN A 150 4.46 -15.08 15.47
N PRO A 151 3.54 -14.20 15.01
CA PRO A 151 3.92 -12.95 14.37
C PRO A 151 4.69 -12.10 15.39
N GLY A 152 6.02 -12.11 15.30
CA GLY A 152 6.85 -11.25 16.13
C GLY A 152 6.64 -9.78 15.75
N ALA A 153 7.37 -8.87 16.43
CA ALA A 153 7.29 -7.44 16.12
C ALA A 153 7.46 -7.14 14.62
N LEU A 154 6.74 -6.12 14.15
CA LEU A 154 6.78 -5.58 12.79
C LEU A 154 6.29 -6.56 11.71
N SER A 155 5.25 -7.33 12.01
CA SER A 155 4.62 -8.27 11.07
C SER A 155 3.28 -7.74 10.57
N ILE A 156 2.97 -7.99 9.30
CA ILE A 156 1.62 -7.77 8.75
C ILE A 156 0.87 -9.10 8.70
N MET A 157 -0.41 -9.07 9.10
CA MET A 157 -1.32 -10.19 8.86
C MET A 157 -2.30 -9.82 7.75
N LEU A 158 -2.22 -10.56 6.65
CA LEU A 158 -3.14 -10.42 5.52
C LEU A 158 -4.14 -11.56 5.54
N VAL A 159 -5.42 -11.22 5.70
CA VAL A 159 -6.53 -12.17 5.62
C VAL A 159 -7.18 -12.02 4.26
N ILE A 160 -7.12 -13.07 3.44
CA ILE A 160 -7.77 -13.08 2.14
C ILE A 160 -9.30 -13.02 2.30
N PRO A 161 -10.04 -12.45 1.35
CA PRO A 161 -11.48 -12.27 1.52
C PRO A 161 -12.29 -13.55 1.73
N ASP A 162 -11.86 -14.70 1.20
CA ASP A 162 -12.52 -15.99 1.48
C ASP A 162 -12.46 -16.36 2.96
N HIS A 163 -11.32 -16.16 3.62
CA HIS A 163 -11.21 -16.33 5.06
C HIS A 163 -12.02 -15.27 5.81
N ALA A 164 -12.01 -14.02 5.35
CA ALA A 164 -12.84 -12.96 5.93
C ALA A 164 -14.34 -13.29 5.84
N ASN A 165 -14.77 -13.96 4.78
CA ASN A 165 -16.14 -14.45 4.59
C ASN A 165 -16.49 -15.56 5.57
N VAL A 166 -15.57 -16.50 5.83
CA VAL A 166 -15.73 -17.52 6.89
C VAL A 166 -15.91 -16.84 8.25
N TYR A 167 -15.01 -15.93 8.61
CA TYR A 167 -15.13 -15.16 9.85
C TYR A 167 -16.49 -14.48 9.98
N SER A 168 -16.93 -13.77 8.94
CA SER A 168 -18.18 -13.02 8.97
C SER A 168 -19.41 -13.94 9.07
N LYS A 169 -19.42 -15.08 8.37
CA LYS A 169 -20.50 -16.09 8.44
C LYS A 169 -20.63 -16.70 9.83
N GLU A 170 -19.52 -16.91 10.52
CA GLU A 170 -19.48 -17.44 11.89
C GLU A 170 -19.66 -16.34 12.95
N GLY A 171 -20.02 -15.11 12.57
CA GLY A 171 -20.33 -14.01 13.48
C GLY A 171 -19.11 -13.27 14.03
N TRP A 172 -17.91 -13.46 13.47
CA TRP A 172 -16.71 -12.75 13.87
C TRP A 172 -16.61 -11.42 13.11
N SER A 173 -16.32 -10.34 13.83
CA SER A 173 -16.11 -9.00 13.25
C SER A 173 -14.71 -8.47 13.55
N LYS A 174 -14.24 -7.50 12.75
CA LYS A 174 -12.96 -6.81 13.00
C LYS A 174 -12.87 -6.21 14.41
N LYS A 175 -13.99 -5.67 14.93
CA LYS A 175 -14.06 -4.98 16.23
C LYS A 175 -14.24 -5.93 17.43
N SER A 176 -14.85 -7.09 17.24
CA SER A 176 -15.24 -7.96 18.37
C SER A 176 -14.10 -8.83 18.91
N LYS A 177 -13.06 -9.11 18.12
CA LYS A 177 -11.98 -10.06 18.51
C LYS A 177 -10.56 -9.70 18.01
N GLY A 178 -10.24 -8.41 17.89
CA GLY A 178 -8.84 -7.96 17.83
C GLY A 178 -8.14 -8.02 16.47
N ILE A 179 -8.87 -7.87 15.36
CA ILE A 179 -8.24 -7.60 14.05
C ILE A 179 -7.96 -6.09 13.99
N TYR A 180 -6.90 -5.66 14.68
CA TYR A 180 -6.52 -4.25 14.78
C TYR A 180 -5.83 -3.77 13.51
N HIS A 181 -6.18 -2.56 13.06
CA HIS A 181 -5.28 -1.75 12.24
C HIS A 181 -4.39 -0.96 13.19
N SER A 182 -3.22 -1.51 13.54
CA SER A 182 -2.17 -0.68 14.12
C SER A 182 -1.47 0.07 12.99
N GLY A 183 -2.08 1.15 12.51
CA GLY A 183 -1.27 2.28 12.06
C GLY A 183 -0.53 2.81 13.29
N CYS A 184 0.76 3.11 13.16
CA CYS A 184 1.60 3.56 14.26
C CYS A 184 0.83 4.53 15.18
N SER A 185 0.47 4.06 16.37
CA SER A 185 -0.02 4.92 17.43
C SER A 185 1.16 5.79 17.85
N GLY A 186 1.02 7.10 17.65
CA GLY A 186 2.04 8.08 17.95
C GLY A 186 2.63 7.93 19.35
N GLY A 187 3.96 8.01 19.39
CA GLY A 187 4.78 8.35 20.54
C GLY A 187 5.78 9.41 20.09
#